data_AF-A0A5Q8C863-F1
#
_entry.id   AF-A0A5Q8C863-F1
#
_cell.length_a   1.000
_cell.length_b   1.000
_cell.length_c   1.000
_cell.angle_alpha   90.00
_cell.angle_beta   90.00
_cell.angle_gamma   90.00
#
_symmetry.space_group_name_H-M   'P 1'
#
loop_
_entity.id
_entity.type
_entity.pdbx_description
1 polymer ?
#
loop_
_entity_poly.entity_id
_entity_poly.type
_entity_poly.pdbx_seq_one_letter_code
_entity_poly.pdbx_strand_id
1 'polypeptide(L)'
;AKRMQLTPGFLSRGHGGSFAKPHVVDAHHDAAKHVGDEPLLLAEHAPVAVTANRAAGAKLLMAEHGCDFLIMDDGFQSARIHIDYALVVVDARFGIGNGRVIPGGPLRAKIVDQLVFTGGLLKMGEGSAADTVVRQAARAGRPIFLAHVEPANPARFAGGRFLSL
;
A
#
# COMPACT_ATOMS: atom_id res chain seq x y z
N ALA A 1 -15.14 -4.28 -0.60
CA ALA A 1 -15.04 -5.74 -0.79
C ALA A 1 -16.20 -6.50 -0.13
N LYS A 2 -16.19 -6.76 1.19
CA LYS A 2 -17.23 -7.58 1.87
C LYS A 2 -18.67 -7.14 1.60
N ARG A 3 -18.98 -5.84 1.73
CA ARG A 3 -20.32 -5.29 1.41
C ARG A 3 -20.73 -5.44 -0.06
N MET A 4 -19.74 -5.54 -0.96
CA MET A 4 -19.93 -5.71 -2.39
C MET A 4 -19.77 -7.18 -2.83
N GLN A 5 -19.64 -8.10 -1.86
CA GLN A 5 -19.43 -9.54 -2.10
C GLN A 5 -18.21 -9.88 -2.98
N LEU A 6 -17.17 -9.03 -2.91
CA LEU A 6 -15.90 -9.29 -3.59
C LEU A 6 -14.96 -10.11 -2.70
N THR A 7 -14.11 -10.91 -3.34
CA THR A 7 -13.07 -11.74 -2.74
C THR A 7 -11.71 -11.06 -2.93
N PRO A 8 -11.21 -10.33 -1.92
CA PRO A 8 -9.96 -9.59 -2.05
C PRO A 8 -8.74 -10.52 -2.03
N GLY A 9 -7.65 -10.07 -2.65
CA GLY A 9 -6.32 -10.65 -2.53
C GLY A 9 -5.25 -9.57 -2.57
N PHE A 10 -4.13 -9.77 -1.87
CA PHE A 10 -3.02 -8.81 -1.80
C PHE A 10 -1.83 -9.26 -2.63
N LEU A 11 -1.21 -8.31 -3.32
CA LEU A 11 0.04 -8.51 -4.05
C LEU A 11 1.14 -7.68 -3.38
N SER A 12 2.16 -8.37 -2.89
CA SER A 12 3.36 -7.74 -2.35
C SER A 12 4.60 -8.22 -3.09
N ARG A 13 5.66 -7.42 -3.10
CA ARG A 13 6.98 -7.90 -3.56
C ARG A 13 7.67 -8.79 -2.55
N GLY A 14 7.28 -8.68 -1.27
CA GLY A 14 8.00 -9.25 -0.13
C GLY A 14 9.35 -8.57 0.14
N HIS A 15 10.02 -9.03 1.20
CA HIS A 15 11.36 -8.56 1.56
C HIS A 15 12.45 -9.47 0.97
N GLY A 16 13.50 -8.90 0.38
CA GLY A 16 14.70 -9.64 -0.01
C GLY A 16 14.60 -10.59 -1.23
N GLY A 17 13.45 -10.71 -1.89
CA GLY A 17 13.31 -11.48 -3.13
C GLY A 17 13.52 -12.99 -2.96
N SER A 18 13.16 -13.55 -1.80
CA SER A 18 13.46 -14.94 -1.44
C SER A 18 12.78 -16.01 -2.30
N PHE A 19 11.76 -15.66 -3.08
CA PHE A 19 11.01 -16.60 -3.90
C PHE A 19 11.17 -16.35 -5.40
N ALA A 20 11.61 -17.38 -6.13
CA ALA A 20 11.76 -17.34 -7.59
C ALA A 20 10.40 -17.43 -8.33
N LYS A 21 9.41 -18.08 -7.70
CA LYS A 21 8.03 -18.19 -8.17
C LYS A 21 7.10 -17.45 -7.21
N PRO A 22 5.89 -17.05 -7.63
CA PRO A 22 4.93 -16.50 -6.69
C PRO A 22 4.62 -17.49 -5.57
N HIS A 23 4.59 -16.96 -4.34
CA HIS A 23 4.35 -17.72 -3.12
C HIS A 23 3.12 -17.14 -2.42
N VAL A 24 2.16 -17.98 -2.03
CA VAL A 24 1.05 -17.55 -1.18
C VAL A 24 1.51 -17.63 0.26
N VAL A 25 1.39 -16.52 0.99
CA VAL A 25 1.83 -16.44 2.38
C VAL A 25 0.98 -17.35 3.26
N ASP A 26 1.65 -18.18 4.04
CA ASP A 26 1.09 -18.94 5.15
C ASP A 26 1.47 -18.25 6.47
N ALA A 27 0.53 -17.54 7.09
CA ALA A 27 0.79 -16.77 8.30
C ALA A 27 1.23 -17.62 9.52
N HIS A 28 1.02 -18.94 9.47
CA HIS A 28 1.40 -19.85 10.56
C HIS A 28 2.77 -20.49 10.36
N HIS A 29 3.23 -20.62 9.11
CA HIS A 29 4.46 -21.34 8.78
C HIS A 29 5.55 -20.45 8.18
N ASP A 30 5.18 -19.34 7.54
CA ASP A 30 6.16 -18.43 6.97
C ASP A 30 6.78 -17.52 8.03
N ALA A 31 8.09 -17.32 7.90
CA ALA A 31 8.82 -16.39 8.72
C ALA A 31 8.96 -15.03 8.02
N ALA A 32 8.88 -13.95 8.79
CA ALA A 32 9.05 -12.57 8.34
C ALA A 32 10.32 -12.35 7.50
N LYS A 33 11.41 -13.04 7.83
CA LYS A 33 12.67 -12.97 7.07
C LYS A 33 12.56 -13.44 5.61
N HIS A 34 11.54 -14.22 5.26
CA HIS A 34 11.34 -14.75 3.91
C HIS A 34 10.25 -14.00 3.14
N VAL A 35 9.12 -13.71 3.81
CA VAL A 35 7.96 -13.08 3.16
C VAL A 35 7.86 -11.57 3.44
N GLY A 36 8.42 -11.11 4.55
CA GLY A 36 8.27 -9.75 5.09
C GLY A 36 7.20 -9.66 6.18
N ASP A 37 7.35 -8.69 7.09
CA ASP A 37 6.38 -8.45 8.17
C ASP A 37 5.01 -8.02 7.62
N GLU A 38 5.00 -7.13 6.63
CA GLU A 38 3.77 -6.61 6.06
C GLU A 38 2.93 -7.70 5.35
N PRO A 39 3.50 -8.57 4.50
CA PRO A 39 2.74 -9.69 3.94
C PRO A 39 2.15 -10.64 4.98
N LEU A 40 2.83 -10.87 6.11
CA LEU A 40 2.28 -11.66 7.21
C LEU A 40 1.07 -10.98 7.85
N LEU A 41 1.15 -9.67 8.11
CA LEU A 41 0.03 -8.90 8.67
C LEU A 41 -1.17 -8.89 7.72
N LEU A 42 -0.94 -8.73 6.42
CA LEU A 42 -2.01 -8.73 5.42
C LEU A 42 -2.67 -10.12 5.27
N ALA A 43 -1.91 -11.20 5.49
CA ALA A 43 -2.39 -12.58 5.36
C ALA A 43 -3.45 -12.95 6.41
N GLU A 44 -3.54 -12.21 7.53
CA GLU A 44 -4.61 -12.34 8.51
C GLU A 44 -5.98 -11.87 7.97
N HIS A 45 -6.01 -11.15 6.85
CA HIS A 45 -7.22 -10.52 6.32
C HIS A 45 -7.68 -11.07 4.97
N ALA A 46 -6.74 -11.45 4.10
CA ALA A 46 -7.02 -12.06 2.81
C ALA A 46 -5.78 -12.78 2.26
N PRO A 47 -5.90 -13.67 1.26
CA PRO A 47 -4.75 -14.30 0.62
C PRO A 47 -3.75 -13.26 0.10
N VAL A 48 -2.46 -13.48 0.39
CA VAL A 48 -1.36 -12.61 -0.05
C VAL A 48 -0.42 -13.41 -0.94
N ALA A 49 -0.15 -12.93 -2.15
CA ALA A 49 0.92 -13.46 -2.98
C ALA A 49 2.14 -12.55 -2.94
N VAL A 50 3.28 -13.12 -2.56
CA VAL A 50 4.60 -12.49 -2.56
C VAL A 50 5.33 -12.86 -3.85
N THR A 51 5.66 -11.86 -4.67
CA THR A 51 6.41 -12.08 -5.91
C THR A 51 6.93 -10.77 -6.52
N ALA A 52 8.08 -10.85 -7.20
CA ALA A 52 8.55 -9.79 -8.08
C ALA A 52 7.66 -9.63 -9.34
N ASN A 53 7.02 -10.72 -9.80
CA ASN A 53 6.13 -10.70 -10.96
C ASN A 53 4.67 -10.63 -10.50
N ARG A 54 4.19 -9.41 -10.24
CA ARG A 54 2.83 -9.17 -9.75
C ARG A 54 1.73 -9.78 -10.63
N ALA A 55 1.92 -9.82 -11.95
CA ALA A 55 0.96 -10.45 -12.86
C ALA A 55 0.86 -11.98 -12.65
N ALA A 56 1.98 -12.64 -12.32
CA ALA A 56 1.97 -14.06 -11.97
C ALA A 56 1.31 -14.29 -10.60
N GLY A 57 1.56 -13.42 -9.62
CA GLY A 57 0.87 -13.45 -8.32
C GLY A 57 -0.64 -13.24 -8.45
N ALA A 58 -1.07 -12.30 -9.29
CA ALA A 58 -2.48 -12.05 -9.58
C ALA A 58 -3.17 -13.31 -10.11
N LYS A 59 -2.57 -13.95 -11.14
CA LYS A 59 -3.09 -15.19 -11.73
C LYS A 59 -3.17 -16.32 -10.71
N LEU A 60 -2.17 -16.45 -9.84
CA LEU A 60 -2.14 -17.45 -8.77
C LEU A 60 -3.32 -17.24 -7.81
N LEU A 61 -3.51 -16.02 -7.30
CA LEU A 61 -4.61 -15.70 -6.38
C LEU A 61 -5.99 -15.88 -7.01
N MET A 62 -6.14 -15.51 -8.29
CA MET A 62 -7.39 -15.73 -9.03
C MET A 62 -7.69 -17.22 -9.20
N ALA A 63 -6.69 -18.03 -9.53
CA ALA A 63 -6.87 -19.45 -9.81
C ALA A 63 -7.08 -20.30 -8.54
N GLU A 64 -6.30 -20.05 -7.48
CA GLU A 64 -6.31 -20.89 -6.27
C GLU A 64 -7.26 -20.39 -5.18
N HIS A 65 -7.52 -19.07 -5.14
CA HIS A 65 -8.34 -18.46 -4.09
C HIS A 65 -9.59 -17.74 -4.60
N GLY A 66 -9.82 -17.74 -5.93
CA GLY A 66 -10.99 -17.09 -6.52
C GLY A 66 -11.01 -15.56 -6.31
N CYS A 67 -9.85 -14.93 -6.11
CA CYS A 67 -9.79 -13.50 -5.90
C CYS A 67 -10.29 -12.74 -7.14
N ASP A 68 -11.20 -11.79 -6.94
CA ASP A 68 -11.77 -10.92 -7.98
C ASP A 68 -11.42 -9.44 -7.76
N PHE A 69 -10.78 -9.12 -6.62
CA PHE A 69 -10.38 -7.77 -6.25
C PHE A 69 -8.95 -7.77 -5.71
N LEU A 70 -8.01 -7.26 -6.49
CA LEU A 70 -6.58 -7.29 -6.12
C LEU A 70 -6.13 -5.94 -5.58
N ILE A 71 -5.48 -5.97 -4.42
CA ILE A 71 -4.87 -4.80 -3.78
C ILE A 71 -3.36 -4.95 -3.88
N MET A 72 -2.68 -3.94 -4.40
CA MET A 72 -1.22 -3.93 -4.49
C MET A 72 -0.63 -2.99 -3.46
N ASP A 73 0.23 -3.52 -2.60
CA ASP A 73 1.11 -2.69 -1.80
C ASP A 73 2.33 -2.21 -2.62
N ASP A 74 2.70 -0.94 -2.45
CA ASP A 74 3.63 -0.14 -3.28
C ASP A 74 3.48 -0.43 -4.79
N GLY A 75 2.21 -0.49 -5.22
CA GLY A 75 1.82 -0.86 -6.58
C GLY A 75 1.88 0.28 -7.59
N PHE A 76 1.95 1.53 -7.13
CA PHE A 76 1.76 2.72 -7.98
C PHE A 76 2.78 2.81 -9.14
N GLN A 77 3.99 2.29 -8.93
CA GLN A 77 5.06 2.27 -9.95
C GLN A 77 5.14 0.94 -10.72
N SER A 78 4.13 0.08 -10.62
CA SER A 78 4.13 -1.26 -11.23
C SER A 78 3.67 -1.22 -12.69
N ALA A 79 4.58 -0.99 -13.63
CA ALA A 79 4.26 -0.85 -15.05
C ALA A 79 3.70 -2.12 -15.75
N ARG A 80 3.70 -3.27 -15.10
CA ARG A 80 3.39 -4.59 -15.73
C ARG A 80 2.00 -5.13 -15.43
N ILE A 81 1.16 -4.36 -14.73
CA ILE A 81 -0.21 -4.73 -14.41
C ILE A 81 -1.09 -3.50 -14.58
N HIS A 82 -2.25 -3.67 -15.22
CA HIS A 82 -3.22 -2.60 -15.34
C HIS A 82 -3.74 -2.22 -13.95
N ILE A 83 -3.87 -0.93 -13.68
CA ILE A 83 -4.36 -0.40 -12.41
C ILE A 83 -5.71 0.25 -12.69
N ASP A 84 -6.79 -0.38 -12.24
CA ASP A 84 -8.13 0.18 -12.41
C ASP A 84 -8.33 1.42 -11.52
N TYR A 85 -7.68 1.45 -10.36
CA TYR A 85 -7.73 2.57 -9.43
C TYR A 85 -6.47 2.69 -8.58
N ALA A 86 -5.83 3.87 -8.60
CA ALA A 86 -4.67 4.17 -7.77
C ALA A 86 -5.02 5.11 -6.62
N LEU A 87 -5.10 4.58 -5.40
CA LEU A 87 -5.19 5.39 -4.19
C LEU A 87 -3.77 5.76 -3.72
N VAL A 88 -3.41 7.04 -3.84
CA VAL A 88 -2.09 7.54 -3.42
C VAL A 88 -2.18 8.09 -2.01
N VAL A 89 -1.26 7.67 -1.14
CA VAL A 89 -1.22 8.08 0.26
C VAL A 89 -0.23 9.23 0.46
N VAL A 90 -0.60 10.24 1.24
CA VAL A 90 0.30 11.31 1.70
C VAL A 90 0.17 11.50 3.21
N ASP A 91 1.29 11.50 3.94
CA ASP A 91 1.31 11.84 5.36
C ASP A 91 1.10 13.36 5.53
N ALA A 92 0.18 13.76 6.40
CA ALA A 92 -0.21 15.15 6.60
C ALA A 92 0.89 16.02 7.23
N ARG A 93 1.84 15.41 7.93
CA ARG A 93 2.94 16.08 8.65
C ARG A 93 4.18 16.19 7.77
N PHE A 94 4.45 15.18 6.94
CA PHE A 94 5.60 15.16 6.03
C PHE A 94 5.29 15.75 4.65
N GLY A 95 4.08 15.50 4.12
CA GLY A 95 3.69 15.92 2.79
C GLY A 95 4.55 15.28 1.70
N ILE A 96 5.13 16.12 0.84
CA ILE A 96 5.98 15.71 -0.29
C ILE A 96 7.47 16.06 -0.08
N GLY A 97 7.86 16.39 1.15
CA GLY A 97 9.20 16.87 1.49
C GLY A 97 9.55 18.16 0.75
N ASN A 98 10.72 18.21 0.11
CA ASN A 98 11.20 19.39 -0.62
C ASN A 98 10.65 19.50 -2.06
N GLY A 99 9.74 18.61 -2.47
CA GLY A 99 9.11 18.63 -3.80
C GLY A 99 10.01 18.27 -4.97
N ARG A 100 11.25 17.80 -4.72
CA ARG A 100 12.20 17.40 -5.77
C ARG A 100 12.20 15.88 -5.97
N VAL A 101 12.54 15.48 -7.19
CA VAL A 101 12.72 14.06 -7.55
C VAL A 101 14.09 13.58 -7.10
N ILE A 102 14.21 12.29 -6.76
CA ILE A 102 15.46 11.60 -6.43
C ILE A 102 16.53 11.89 -7.53
N PRO A 103 17.79 12.17 -7.16
CA PRO A 103 18.35 12.20 -5.80
C PRO A 103 18.17 13.53 -5.05
N GLY A 104 17.60 14.56 -5.69
CA GLY A 104 17.46 15.90 -5.09
C GLY A 104 16.34 16.04 -4.06
N GLY A 105 15.52 15.00 -3.88
CA GLY A 105 14.39 14.96 -2.95
C GLY A 105 13.75 13.57 -2.87
N PRO A 106 12.67 13.40 -2.07
CA PRO A 106 12.10 12.10 -1.78
C PRO A 106 11.16 11.57 -2.88
N LEU A 107 10.82 12.37 -3.89
CA LEU A 107 9.83 11.97 -4.89
C LEU A 107 10.44 11.03 -5.93
N ARG A 108 9.71 9.96 -6.31
CA ARG A 108 10.10 9.07 -7.41
C ARG A 108 9.88 9.69 -8.79
N ALA A 109 8.90 10.60 -8.91
CA ALA A 109 8.58 11.34 -10.13
C ALA A 109 7.93 12.69 -9.76
N LYS A 110 7.75 13.60 -10.72
CA LYS A 110 7.08 14.88 -10.44
C LYS A 110 5.63 14.62 -10.04
N ILE A 111 5.10 15.42 -9.10
CA ILE A 111 3.71 15.27 -8.63
C ILE A 111 2.71 15.38 -9.78
N VAL A 112 2.92 16.34 -10.70
CA VAL A 112 2.03 16.55 -11.85
C VAL A 112 1.91 15.32 -12.74
N ASP A 113 3.02 14.62 -12.98
CA ASP A 113 3.05 13.41 -13.81
C ASP A 113 2.35 12.24 -13.09
N GLN A 114 2.53 12.16 -11.78
CA GLN A 114 1.90 11.13 -10.95
C GLN A 114 0.37 11.33 -10.86
N LEU A 115 -0.11 12.57 -10.73
CA LEU A 115 -1.54 12.88 -10.62
C LEU A 115 -2.36 12.47 -11.86
N VAL A 116 -1.72 12.28 -13.02
CA VAL A 116 -2.37 11.75 -14.23
C VAL A 116 -2.86 10.31 -14.01
N PHE A 117 -2.12 9.53 -13.23
CA PHE A 117 -2.42 8.12 -12.95
C PHE A 117 -3.10 7.90 -11.59
N THR A 118 -3.21 8.95 -10.77
CA THR A 118 -3.90 8.90 -9.48
C THR A 118 -5.41 8.79 -9.65
N GLY A 119 -6.03 7.76 -9.07
CA GLY A 119 -7.48 7.64 -8.94
C GLY A 119 -8.04 8.50 -7.80
N GLY A 120 -7.32 8.59 -6.68
CA GLY A 120 -7.66 9.45 -5.54
C GLY A 120 -6.48 9.64 -4.58
N LEU A 121 -6.56 10.65 -3.72
CA LEU A 121 -5.53 10.96 -2.71
C LEU A 121 -6.06 10.71 -1.30
N LEU A 122 -5.33 9.95 -0.50
CA LEU A 122 -5.59 9.72 0.92
C LEU A 122 -4.60 10.53 1.77
N LYS A 123 -5.08 11.58 2.45
CA LYS A 123 -4.31 12.34 3.44
C LYS A 123 -4.38 11.62 4.79
N MET A 124 -3.23 11.17 5.28
CA MET A 124 -3.07 10.44 6.53
C MET A 124 -2.65 11.36 7.68
N GLY A 125 -3.47 11.42 8.72
CA GLY A 125 -3.22 12.18 9.95
C GLY A 125 -3.55 13.67 9.83
N GLU A 126 -3.12 14.42 10.85
CA GLU A 126 -3.31 15.87 10.95
C GLU A 126 -2.03 16.62 10.62
N GLY A 127 -2.17 17.81 10.04
CA GLY A 127 -1.05 18.64 9.59
C GLY A 127 -1.33 19.33 8.26
N SER A 128 -0.50 20.33 7.94
CA SER A 128 -0.65 21.18 6.75
C SER A 128 0.40 20.91 5.66
N ALA A 129 1.39 20.04 5.92
CA ALA A 129 2.47 19.79 4.96
C ALA A 129 1.97 19.15 3.65
N ALA A 130 0.88 18.38 3.72
CA ALA A 130 0.23 17.81 2.55
C ALA A 130 -0.70 18.79 1.80
N ASP A 131 -0.99 19.98 2.32
CA ASP A 131 -2.05 20.84 1.77
C ASP A 131 -1.75 21.29 0.33
N THR A 132 -0.49 21.47 -0.01
CA THR A 132 -0.08 21.80 -1.39
C THR A 132 -0.44 20.68 -2.35
N VAL A 133 -0.13 19.42 -2.04
CA VAL A 133 -0.47 18.29 -2.92
C VAL A 133 -1.97 18.00 -2.93
N VAL A 134 -2.66 18.20 -1.81
CA VAL A 134 -4.13 18.13 -1.74
C VAL A 134 -4.76 19.14 -2.70
N ARG A 135 -4.31 20.39 -2.70
CA ARG A 135 -4.80 21.41 -3.65
C ARG A 135 -4.49 21.05 -5.11
N GLN A 136 -3.31 20.49 -5.38
CA GLN A 136 -2.95 20.04 -6.73
C GLN A 136 -3.85 18.88 -7.20
N ALA A 137 -4.07 17.89 -6.35
CA ALA A 137 -4.95 16.75 -6.62
C ALA A 137 -6.41 17.21 -6.84
N ALA A 138 -6.93 18.09 -5.98
CA ALA A 138 -8.28 18.64 -6.12
C ALA A 138 -8.45 19.42 -7.43
N ARG A 139 -7.46 20.24 -7.82
CA ARG A 139 -7.46 20.96 -9.11
C ARG A 139 -7.41 20.01 -10.31
N ALA A 140 -6.78 18.86 -10.16
CA ALA A 140 -6.76 17.79 -11.17
C ALA A 140 -8.04 16.93 -11.14
N GLY A 141 -9.07 17.31 -10.37
CA GLY A 141 -10.33 16.56 -10.27
C GLY A 141 -10.22 15.24 -9.53
N ARG A 142 -9.16 15.04 -8.73
CA ARG A 142 -8.98 13.80 -7.96
C ARG A 142 -9.72 13.88 -6.62
N PRO A 143 -10.52 12.87 -6.25
CA PRO A 143 -11.16 12.82 -4.94
C PRO A 143 -10.11 12.79 -3.83
N ILE A 144 -10.41 13.48 -2.74
CA ILE A 144 -9.57 13.57 -1.54
C ILE A 144 -10.27 12.84 -0.40
N PHE A 145 -9.56 11.91 0.20
CA PHE A 145 -9.99 11.17 1.38
C PHE A 145 -9.11 11.55 2.56
N LEU A 146 -9.70 11.60 3.75
CA LEU A 146 -8.99 11.85 4.99
C LEU A 146 -9.04 10.58 5.83
N ALA A 147 -7.92 10.24 6.45
CA ALA A 147 -7.85 9.13 7.39
C ALA A 147 -6.87 9.45 8.51
N HIS A 148 -7.12 8.88 9.68
CA HIS A 148 -6.25 8.96 10.85
C HIS A 148 -6.05 7.56 11.41
N VAL A 149 -4.95 7.36 12.12
CA VAL A 149 -4.65 6.08 12.77
C VAL A 149 -5.08 6.19 14.22
N GLU A 150 -5.90 5.25 14.66
CA GLU A 150 -6.25 5.08 16.07
C GLU A 150 -5.61 3.79 16.59
N PRO A 151 -5.03 3.80 17.80
CA PRO A 151 -4.49 2.59 18.39
C PRO A 151 -5.60 1.57 18.63
N ALA A 152 -5.41 0.35 18.12
CA ALA A 152 -6.24 -0.78 18.49
C ALA A 152 -5.87 -1.23 19.91
N ASN A 153 -6.84 -1.32 20.82
CA ASN A 153 -6.65 -1.74 22.21
C ASN A 153 -5.66 -0.87 23.03
N PRO A 154 -5.93 0.44 23.21
CA PRO A 154 -5.03 1.34 23.93
C PRO A 154 -4.74 0.90 25.38
N ALA A 155 -5.69 0.22 26.03
CA ALA A 155 -5.53 -0.32 27.37
C ALA A 155 -4.39 -1.35 27.49
N ARG A 156 -4.12 -2.14 26.43
CA ARG A 156 -3.05 -3.14 26.41
C ARG A 156 -1.66 -2.50 26.52
N PHE A 157 -1.52 -1.27 26.07
CA PHE A 157 -0.25 -0.55 26.00
C PHE A 157 -0.13 0.54 27.08
N ALA A 158 -1.19 0.77 27.86
CA ALA A 158 -1.19 1.79 28.91
C ALA A 158 -0.16 1.47 30.00
N GLY A 159 0.73 2.42 30.30
CA GLY A 159 1.76 2.27 31.34
C GLY A 159 2.94 1.36 30.98
N GLY A 160 2.93 0.72 29.81
CA GLY A 160 4.05 -0.07 29.30
C GLY A 160 5.15 0.80 28.71
N ARG A 161 6.41 0.36 28.83
CA ARG A 161 7.53 0.96 28.08
C ARG A 161 7.77 0.13 26.84
N PHE A 162 7.71 0.77 25.69
CA PHE A 162 7.96 0.14 24.40
C PHE A 162 9.07 0.90 23.67
N LEU A 163 9.81 0.19 22.83
CA LEU A 163 10.75 0.81 21.91
C LEU A 163 10.00 1.14 20.62
N SER A 164 10.10 2.38 20.15
CA SER A 164 9.70 2.72 18.79
C SER A 164 10.85 2.37 17.83
N LEU A 165 10.54 1.68 16.74
CA LEU A 165 11.46 1.41 15.64
C LEU A 165 11.43 2.55 14.61
#